data_AF-A0A4R4IBZ9-F1
#
_entry.id   AF-A0A4R4IBZ9-F1
#
_cell.length_a   1.000
_cell.length_b   1.000
_cell.length_c   1.000
_cell.angle_alpha   90.00
_cell.angle_beta   90.00
_cell.angle_gamma   90.00
#
_symmetry.space_group_name_H-M   'P 1'
#
loop_
_entity.id
_entity.type
_entity.pdbx_description
1 polymer ?
#
loop_
_entity_poly.entity_id
_entity_poly.type
_entity_poly.pdbx_seq_one_letter_code
_entity_poly.pdbx_strand_id
1 'polypeptide(L)'
;MALGSTRKGIASSRIERAQGEPMPDRFAFRQVDQRDLATFFRDGEVRAKLHEDPQACHQTSYGNIVQRRSSNLVEMPHGGVVNNYVAFYLSPVTAFTYAIHQGRVEVRSPSDHLLGMSELSQRAFLVASVSTLFRNYPHVCFSNYALNTNVPLPVVMADQNQFETHVNWSGNPPAD
;
A
#
# COMPACT_ATOMS: atom_id res chain seq x y z
N MET A 1 23.83 17.18 36.54
CA MET A 1 24.13 17.07 35.10
C MET A 1 22.92 16.45 34.42
N ALA A 2 22.12 17.28 33.73
CA ALA A 2 20.97 16.83 32.96
C ALA A 2 21.30 17.00 31.46
N LEU A 3 21.40 15.89 30.73
CA LEU A 3 21.57 15.90 29.28
C LEU A 3 20.19 16.01 28.63
N GLY A 4 19.90 17.21 28.13
CA GLY A 4 18.72 17.48 27.33
C GLY A 4 18.78 16.74 25.99
N SER A 5 17.94 15.73 25.82
CA SER A 5 17.69 15.11 24.52
C SER A 5 16.72 15.98 23.74
N THR A 6 17.27 16.86 22.91
CA THR A 6 16.47 17.62 21.95
C THR A 6 16.28 16.73 20.72
N ARG A 7 15.16 15.99 20.65
CA ARG A 7 14.74 15.38 19.38
C ARG A 7 14.40 16.51 18.42
N LYS A 8 15.32 16.84 17.52
CA LYS A 8 15.00 17.64 16.33
C LYS A 8 13.93 16.88 15.55
N GLY A 9 12.72 17.44 15.54
CA GLY A 9 11.66 16.99 14.64
C GLY A 9 12.22 16.94 13.23
N ILE A 10 11.86 15.89 12.50
CA ILE A 10 12.16 15.76 11.07
C ILE A 10 11.53 16.97 10.41
N ALA A 11 12.34 17.97 10.06
CA ALA A 11 11.91 19.10 9.27
C ALA A 11 11.35 18.54 7.96
N SER A 12 10.08 18.84 7.69
CA SER A 12 9.42 18.57 6.43
C SER A 12 10.10 19.38 5.33
N SER A 13 11.20 18.86 4.78
CA SER A 13 11.73 19.35 3.52
C SER A 13 10.78 18.88 2.43
N ARG A 14 10.02 19.82 1.86
CA ARG A 14 9.17 19.58 0.69
C ARG A 14 10.05 18.97 -0.41
N ILE A 15 9.56 17.89 -1.02
CA ILE A 15 10.27 17.26 -2.16
C ILE A 15 9.92 18.05 -3.40
N GLU A 16 10.94 18.55 -4.07
CA GLU A 16 10.84 19.20 -5.37
C GLU A 16 10.86 18.13 -6.48
N ARG A 17 10.04 18.33 -7.52
CA ARG A 17 10.10 17.58 -8.78
C ARG A 17 11.48 17.79 -9.42
N ALA A 18 11.85 16.98 -10.42
CA ALA A 18 13.03 17.25 -11.26
C ALA A 18 13.03 18.66 -11.90
N GLN A 19 11.88 19.35 -11.89
CA GLN A 19 11.64 20.70 -12.40
C GLN A 19 11.57 21.78 -11.30
N GLY A 20 11.87 21.46 -10.03
CA GLY A 20 11.90 22.44 -8.93
C GLY A 20 10.53 22.75 -8.29
N GLU A 21 9.43 22.18 -8.78
CA GLU A 21 8.11 22.39 -8.18
C GLU A 21 7.85 21.42 -7.01
N PRO A 22 7.31 21.87 -5.87
CA PRO A 22 7.00 20.98 -4.76
C PRO A 22 5.94 19.95 -5.15
N MET A 23 6.19 18.67 -4.89
CA MET A 23 5.19 17.62 -5.01
C MET A 23 4.00 17.94 -4.08
N PRO A 24 2.74 17.81 -4.55
CA PRO A 24 1.59 17.94 -3.67
C PRO A 24 1.71 17.00 -2.46
N ASP A 25 1.15 17.40 -1.33
CA ASP A 25 1.12 16.54 -0.14
C ASP A 25 0.18 15.34 -0.41
N ARG A 26 0.79 14.21 -0.76
CA ARG A 26 0.11 12.94 -1.06
C ARG A 26 0.42 11.91 0.00
N PHE A 27 -0.59 11.12 0.34
CA PHE A 27 -0.49 10.05 1.32
C PHE A 27 -0.84 8.71 0.68
N ALA A 28 -0.12 7.69 1.11
CA ALA A 28 -0.35 6.30 0.77
C ALA A 28 -0.90 5.57 2.00
N PHE A 29 -1.93 4.76 1.80
CA PHE A 29 -2.72 4.12 2.84
C PHE A 29 -2.66 2.60 2.68
N ARG A 30 -2.40 1.88 3.77
CA ARG A 30 -2.51 0.42 3.80
C ARG A 30 -3.40 0.03 4.97
N GLN A 31 -4.52 -0.62 4.65
CA GLN A 31 -5.43 -1.14 5.66
C GLN A 31 -4.96 -2.52 6.12
N VAL A 32 -4.72 -2.69 7.42
CA VAL A 32 -4.26 -3.95 8.04
C VAL A 32 -5.20 -4.38 9.17
N ASP A 33 -5.07 -5.62 9.63
CA ASP A 33 -5.73 -6.06 10.86
C ASP A 33 -4.98 -5.47 12.06
N GLN A 34 -5.69 -4.86 13.01
CA GLN A 34 -5.03 -4.20 14.15
C GLN A 34 -4.23 -5.17 15.02
N ARG A 35 -4.57 -6.46 15.02
CA ARG A 35 -3.85 -7.50 15.76
C ARG A 35 -2.42 -7.71 15.23
N ASP A 36 -2.18 -7.37 13.97
CA ASP A 36 -0.87 -7.50 13.33
C ASP A 36 0.07 -6.32 13.64
N LEU A 37 -0.43 -5.24 14.25
CA LEU A 37 0.40 -4.06 14.58
C LEU A 37 1.58 -4.41 15.49
N ALA A 38 1.39 -5.32 16.45
CA ALA A 38 2.47 -5.77 17.33
C ALA A 38 3.61 -6.44 16.54
N THR A 39 3.28 -7.22 15.51
CA THR A 39 4.25 -7.82 14.60
C THR A 39 5.01 -6.75 13.82
N PHE A 40 4.30 -5.79 13.21
CA PHE A 40 4.94 -4.72 12.44
C PHE A 40 5.86 -3.83 13.31
N PHE A 41 5.44 -3.51 14.54
CA PHE A 41 6.25 -2.70 15.44
C PHE A 41 7.48 -3.45 15.99
N ARG A 42 7.37 -4.76 16.23
CA ARG A 42 8.50 -5.59 16.64
C ARG A 42 9.52 -5.72 15.51
N ASP A 43 9.05 -5.96 14.29
CA ASP A 43 9.92 -6.21 13.14
C ASP A 43 10.46 -4.89 12.54
N GLY A 44 9.80 -3.76 12.82
CA GLY A 44 10.17 -2.44 12.31
C GLY A 44 9.74 -2.17 10.87
N GLU A 45 9.00 -3.10 10.25
CA GLU A 45 8.63 -3.06 8.85
C GLU A 45 7.36 -3.86 8.54
N VAL A 46 6.82 -3.62 7.34
CA VAL A 46 5.79 -4.46 6.73
C VAL A 46 6.41 -5.15 5.54
N ARG A 47 6.27 -6.47 5.47
CA ARG A 47 6.85 -7.29 4.41
C ARG A 47 5.84 -7.59 3.30
N ALA A 48 6.37 -7.81 2.11
CA ALA A 48 5.57 -8.26 0.98
C ALA A 48 5.03 -9.68 1.23
N LYS A 49 3.97 -10.07 0.51
CA LYS A 49 3.34 -11.39 0.69
C LYS A 49 4.29 -12.54 0.32
N LEU A 50 5.16 -12.34 -0.67
CA LEU A 50 6.16 -13.30 -1.11
C LEU A 50 7.57 -12.96 -0.60
N HIS A 51 7.67 -12.27 0.54
CA HIS A 51 8.96 -12.02 1.18
C HIS A 51 9.59 -13.34 1.67
N GLU A 52 10.92 -13.46 1.59
CA GLU A 52 11.66 -14.67 1.96
C GLU A 52 11.46 -15.06 3.43
N ASP A 53 11.35 -14.05 4.29
CA ASP A 53 10.97 -14.19 5.71
C ASP A 53 9.55 -13.60 5.93
N PRO A 54 8.48 -14.40 5.75
CA PRO A 54 7.11 -13.89 5.77
C PRO A 54 6.63 -13.54 7.19
N GLN A 55 5.83 -12.48 7.30
CA GLN A 55 5.16 -12.13 8.55
C GLN A 55 3.87 -12.93 8.73
N ALA A 56 3.71 -13.56 9.90
CA ALA A 56 2.52 -14.28 10.29
C ALA A 56 1.37 -13.31 10.62
N CYS A 57 0.67 -12.84 9.58
CA CYS A 57 -0.41 -11.86 9.68
C CYS A 57 -1.79 -12.45 9.36
N HIS A 58 -2.83 -11.77 9.85
CA HIS A 58 -4.21 -12.11 9.51
C HIS A 58 -4.50 -11.80 8.04
N GLN A 59 -5.26 -12.68 7.39
CA GLN A 59 -5.60 -12.55 5.97
C GLN A 59 -7.05 -12.14 5.79
N THR A 60 -7.27 -11.10 4.98
CA THR A 60 -8.60 -10.55 4.68
C THR A 60 -8.86 -10.44 3.18
N SER A 61 -8.19 -11.25 2.36
CA SER A 61 -8.17 -11.09 0.91
C SER A 61 -8.91 -12.22 0.19
N TYR A 62 -9.69 -11.87 -0.84
CA TYR A 62 -10.30 -12.84 -1.75
C TYR A 62 -9.22 -13.61 -2.54
N GLY A 63 -9.31 -14.93 -2.59
CA GLY A 63 -8.31 -15.80 -3.24
C GLY A 63 -8.05 -15.44 -4.70
N ASN A 64 -9.09 -15.03 -5.44
CA ASN A 64 -8.97 -14.61 -6.84
C ASN A 64 -8.17 -13.30 -7.05
N ILE A 65 -8.14 -12.39 -6.07
CA ILE A 65 -7.30 -11.18 -6.12
C ILE A 65 -5.86 -11.56 -5.78
N VAL A 66 -5.66 -12.43 -4.79
CA VAL A 66 -4.34 -12.93 -4.41
C VAL A 66 -3.67 -13.63 -5.58
N GLN A 67 -4.39 -14.53 -6.26
CA GLN A 67 -3.87 -15.29 -7.40
C GLN A 67 -3.44 -14.37 -8.55
N ARG A 68 -4.25 -13.36 -8.88
CA ARG A 68 -3.91 -12.37 -9.90
C ARG A 68 -2.67 -11.56 -9.55
N ARG A 69 -2.50 -11.18 -8.28
CA ARG A 69 -1.29 -10.49 -7.82
C ARG A 69 -0.05 -11.38 -7.76
N SER A 70 -0.23 -12.69 -7.87
CA SER A 70 0.86 -13.65 -8.02
C SER A 70 1.15 -14.03 -9.49
N SER A 71 0.41 -13.49 -10.47
CA SER A 71 0.67 -13.74 -11.89
C SER A 71 1.43 -12.59 -12.54
N ASN A 72 2.10 -12.88 -13.66
CA ASN A 72 2.79 -11.90 -14.50
C ASN A 72 1.80 -11.09 -15.39
N LEU A 73 0.57 -10.88 -14.91
CA LEU A 73 -0.46 -10.17 -15.68
C LEU A 73 -0.15 -8.68 -15.83
N VAL A 74 0.52 -8.10 -14.82
CA VAL A 74 0.95 -6.70 -14.81
C VAL A 74 2.47 -6.70 -14.79
N GLU A 75 3.07 -5.96 -15.70
CA GLU A 75 4.52 -5.78 -15.75
C GLU A 75 4.97 -4.86 -14.61
N MET A 76 5.89 -5.37 -13.77
CA MET A 76 6.44 -4.63 -12.65
C MET A 76 7.81 -4.05 -13.03
N PRO A 77 8.04 -2.72 -12.89
CA PRO A 77 9.28 -2.07 -13.32
C PRO A 77 10.57 -2.60 -12.69
N HIS A 78 10.48 -3.23 -11.52
CA HIS A 78 11.63 -3.84 -10.83
C HIS A 78 11.56 -5.38 -10.83
N GLY A 79 10.78 -5.95 -11.75
CA GLY A 79 10.59 -7.40 -11.89
C GLY A 79 9.63 -8.01 -10.86
N GLY A 80 9.47 -9.32 -10.96
CA GLY A 80 8.57 -10.10 -10.11
C GLY A 80 7.09 -9.84 -10.40
N VAL A 81 6.26 -10.18 -9.43
CA VAL A 81 4.80 -10.00 -9.46
C VAL A 81 4.36 -9.04 -8.36
N VAL A 82 3.12 -8.57 -8.41
CA VAL A 82 2.57 -7.59 -7.45
C VAL A 82 2.77 -8.04 -5.99
N ASN A 83 2.65 -9.33 -5.70
CA ASN A 83 2.83 -9.87 -4.35
C ASN A 83 4.29 -9.88 -3.85
N ASN A 84 5.28 -9.52 -4.69
CA ASN A 84 6.64 -9.21 -4.25
C ASN A 84 6.79 -7.79 -3.68
N TYR A 85 5.74 -6.95 -3.75
CA TYR A 85 5.75 -5.57 -3.28
C TYR A 85 4.81 -5.37 -2.08
N VAL A 86 5.10 -4.35 -1.27
CA VAL A 86 4.19 -3.92 -0.20
C VAL A 86 3.16 -2.96 -0.79
N ALA A 87 1.93 -3.44 -0.98
CA ALA A 87 0.86 -2.63 -1.57
C ALA A 87 0.35 -1.53 -0.62
N PHE A 88 0.27 -0.31 -1.14
CA PHE A 88 -0.47 0.82 -0.59
C PHE A 88 -1.48 1.35 -1.62
N TYR A 89 -2.50 2.06 -1.14
CA TYR A 89 -3.51 2.73 -1.93
C TYR A 89 -3.37 4.24 -1.80
N LEU A 90 -3.70 5.01 -2.84
CA LEU A 90 -3.68 6.48 -2.81
C LEU A 90 -4.99 7.09 -2.27
N SER A 91 -5.89 6.24 -1.77
CA SER A 91 -7.13 6.62 -1.08
C SER A 91 -7.38 5.66 0.09
N PRO A 92 -7.81 6.15 1.26
CA PRO A 92 -8.26 5.28 2.36
C PRO A 92 -9.62 4.64 2.08
N VAL A 93 -10.40 5.20 1.14
CA VAL A 93 -11.68 4.67 0.70
C VAL A 93 -11.46 3.83 -0.55
N THR A 94 -11.54 2.51 -0.38
CA THR A 94 -11.36 1.53 -1.46
C THR A 94 -12.57 0.62 -1.57
N ALA A 95 -12.72 -0.07 -2.71
CA ALA A 95 -13.73 -1.14 -2.85
C ALA A 95 -13.59 -2.21 -1.75
N PHE A 96 -12.36 -2.45 -1.28
CA PHE A 96 -12.10 -3.38 -0.19
C PHE A 96 -12.62 -2.86 1.16
N THR A 97 -12.38 -1.59 1.47
CA THR A 97 -12.94 -0.92 2.67
C THR A 97 -14.47 -0.92 2.64
N TYR A 98 -15.07 -0.70 1.47
CA TYR A 98 -16.51 -0.83 1.29
C TYR A 98 -17.00 -2.27 1.52
N ALA A 99 -16.29 -3.28 1.02
CA ALA A 99 -16.64 -4.69 1.23
C ALA A 99 -16.57 -5.10 2.71
N ILE A 100 -15.58 -4.60 3.47
CA ILE A 100 -15.51 -4.78 4.93
C ILE A 100 -16.74 -4.15 5.60
N HIS A 101 -17.07 -2.90 5.27
CA HIS A 101 -18.25 -2.22 5.84
C HIS A 101 -19.55 -2.99 5.56
N GLN A 102 -19.66 -3.66 4.41
CA GLN A 102 -20.81 -4.49 4.06
C GLN A 102 -20.81 -5.89 4.72
N GLY A 103 -19.81 -6.21 5.56
CA GLY A 103 -19.70 -7.51 6.21
C GLY A 103 -19.39 -8.67 5.26
N ARG A 104 -18.72 -8.40 4.13
CA ARG A 104 -18.47 -9.37 3.04
C ARG A 104 -17.04 -9.92 2.99
N VAL A 105 -16.23 -9.61 3.99
CA VAL A 105 -14.81 -9.97 4.02
C VAL A 105 -14.55 -10.83 5.24
N GLU A 106 -14.22 -12.09 5.00
CA GLU A 106 -13.77 -12.99 6.05
C GLU A 106 -12.34 -12.64 6.51
N VAL A 107 -12.06 -12.89 7.79
CA VAL A 107 -10.70 -12.83 8.34
C VAL A 107 -10.25 -14.23 8.70
N ARG A 108 -9.03 -14.58 8.26
CA ARG A 108 -8.34 -15.80 8.65
C ARG A 108 -7.14 -15.47 9.50
N SER A 109 -6.90 -16.29 10.51
CA SER A 109 -5.71 -16.23 11.36
C SER A 109 -4.44 -16.54 10.56
N PRO A 110 -3.24 -16.25 11.10
CA PRO A 110 -1.99 -16.65 10.48
C PRO A 110 -1.84 -18.17 10.26
N SER A 111 -2.54 -18.98 11.06
CA SER A 111 -2.61 -20.45 10.91
C SER A 111 -3.82 -20.93 10.09
N ASP A 112 -4.42 -20.04 9.28
CA ASP A 112 -5.52 -20.29 8.35
C ASP A 112 -6.87 -20.71 8.97
N HIS A 113 -7.04 -20.55 10.29
CA HIS A 113 -8.37 -20.67 10.90
C HIS A 113 -9.27 -19.47 10.55
N LEU A 114 -10.51 -19.73 10.15
CA LEU A 114 -11.53 -18.71 9.95
C LEU A 114 -11.92 -18.09 11.30
N LEU A 115 -11.80 -16.76 11.41
CA LEU A 115 -12.12 -16.01 12.63
C LEU A 115 -13.46 -15.26 12.55
N GLY A 116 -14.16 -15.36 11.41
CA GLY A 116 -15.41 -14.67 11.15
C GLY A 116 -15.26 -13.50 10.18
N MET A 117 -16.19 -12.56 10.23
CA MET A 117 -16.21 -11.39 9.35
C MET A 117 -15.34 -10.26 9.90
N SER A 118 -14.71 -9.52 8.99
CA SER A 118 -13.90 -8.36 9.31
C SER A 118 -14.78 -7.17 9.67
N GLU A 119 -14.45 -6.51 10.78
CA GLU A 119 -15.13 -5.30 11.23
C GLU A 119 -14.23 -4.07 11.10
N LEU A 120 -14.83 -2.89 10.85
CA LEU A 120 -14.07 -1.63 10.78
C LEU A 120 -13.30 -1.32 12.08
N SER A 121 -13.87 -1.67 13.23
CA SER A 121 -13.27 -1.52 14.57
C SER A 121 -11.97 -2.32 14.74
N GLN A 122 -11.73 -3.31 13.88
CA GLN A 122 -10.57 -4.19 13.90
C GLN A 122 -9.52 -3.83 12.85
N ARG A 123 -9.73 -2.73 12.11
CA ARG A 123 -8.82 -2.30 11.05
C ARG A 123 -8.00 -1.10 11.49
N ALA A 124 -6.72 -1.14 11.15
CA ALA A 124 -5.82 0.00 11.27
C ALA A 124 -5.36 0.46 9.89
N PHE A 125 -5.09 1.76 9.76
CA PHE A 125 -4.43 2.32 8.59
C PHE A 125 -2.98 2.64 8.92
N LEU A 126 -2.07 2.05 8.16
CA LEU A 126 -0.70 2.53 8.04
C LEU A 126 -0.70 3.63 7.00
N VAL A 127 -0.21 4.81 7.36
CA VAL A 127 -0.22 6.00 6.51
C VAL A 127 1.22 6.47 6.33
N ALA A 128 1.61 6.65 5.07
CA ALA A 128 2.94 7.14 4.71
C ALA A 128 2.80 8.33 3.76
N SER A 129 3.68 9.32 3.93
CA SER A 129 3.84 10.37 2.93
C SER A 129 4.47 9.77 1.67
N VAL A 130 3.85 9.98 0.50
CA VAL A 130 4.35 9.48 -0.79
C VAL A 130 5.77 10.01 -1.06
N SER A 131 6.00 11.28 -0.73
CA SER A 131 7.30 11.91 -0.89
C SER A 131 8.36 11.19 -0.03
N THR A 132 8.00 10.82 1.22
CA THR A 132 8.88 10.06 2.11
C THR A 132 9.14 8.65 1.59
N LEU A 133 8.14 8.00 0.97
CA LEU A 133 8.33 6.69 0.33
C LEU A 133 9.34 6.78 -0.81
N PHE A 134 9.17 7.71 -1.74
CA PHE A 134 10.10 7.90 -2.85
C PHE A 134 11.53 8.22 -2.39
N ARG A 135 11.68 8.99 -1.31
CA ARG A 135 12.99 9.34 -0.77
C ARG A 135 13.73 8.16 -0.14
N ASN A 136 13.00 7.30 0.57
CA ASN A 136 13.60 6.30 1.45
C ASN A 136 13.67 4.90 0.82
N TYR A 137 12.91 4.64 -0.25
CA TYR A 137 12.84 3.32 -0.86
C TYR A 137 13.19 3.38 -2.36
N PRO A 138 14.15 2.58 -2.83
CA PRO A 138 14.66 2.66 -4.20
C PRO A 138 13.76 2.00 -5.25
N HIS A 139 12.81 1.17 -4.82
CA HIS A 139 11.97 0.34 -5.70
C HIS A 139 10.48 0.66 -5.54
N VAL A 140 10.16 1.95 -5.43
CA VAL A 140 8.77 2.41 -5.41
C VAL A 140 8.26 2.51 -6.84
N CYS A 141 7.13 1.87 -7.08
CA CYS A 141 6.37 1.99 -8.32
C CYS A 141 4.90 2.25 -8.01
N PHE A 142 4.18 2.80 -8.98
CA PHE A 142 2.79 3.21 -8.83
C PHE A 142 2.03 2.96 -10.13
N SER A 143 0.73 2.68 -10.01
CA SER A 143 -0.13 2.35 -11.14
C SER A 143 -1.18 3.42 -11.38
N ASN A 144 -1.60 3.56 -12.63
CA ASN A 144 -2.69 4.46 -13.01
C ASN A 144 -4.05 4.00 -12.47
N TYR A 145 -4.26 2.68 -12.35
CA TYR A 145 -5.45 2.05 -11.78
C TYR A 145 -5.10 1.03 -10.70
N ALA A 146 -6.10 0.66 -9.90
CA ALA A 146 -5.91 -0.36 -8.86
C ALA A 146 -5.53 -1.72 -9.46
N LEU A 147 -4.54 -2.39 -8.87
CA LEU A 147 -4.03 -3.71 -9.29
C LEU A 147 -4.96 -4.88 -8.91
N ASN A 148 -6.26 -4.65 -9.06
CA ASN A 148 -7.34 -5.62 -8.90
C ASN A 148 -8.39 -5.53 -10.03
N THR A 149 -8.30 -4.51 -10.92
CA THR A 149 -9.06 -4.44 -12.17
C THR A 149 -8.26 -5.02 -13.34
N ASN A 150 -8.99 -5.54 -14.33
CA ASN A 150 -8.43 -6.05 -15.58
C ASN A 150 -8.86 -5.18 -16.78
N VAL A 151 -9.72 -4.18 -16.55
CA VAL A 151 -10.30 -3.31 -17.58
C VAL A 151 -10.37 -1.88 -17.03
N PRO A 152 -9.56 -0.95 -17.57
CA PRO A 152 -8.37 -1.22 -18.39
C PRO A 152 -7.30 -1.97 -17.58
N LEU A 153 -6.39 -2.68 -18.28
CA LEU A 153 -5.22 -3.30 -17.63
C LEU A 153 -4.35 -2.18 -17.01
N PRO A 154 -4.00 -2.25 -15.71
CA PRO A 154 -3.18 -1.21 -15.09
C PRO A 154 -1.78 -1.16 -15.69
N VAL A 155 -1.27 0.06 -15.86
CA VAL A 155 0.11 0.33 -16.25
C VAL A 155 0.85 0.81 -15.02
N VAL A 156 2.04 0.25 -14.77
CA VAL A 156 2.88 0.55 -13.61
C VAL A 156 4.09 1.36 -14.06
N MET A 157 4.42 2.42 -13.32
CA MET A 157 5.58 3.27 -13.55
C MET A 157 6.43 3.37 -12.28
N ALA A 158 7.72 3.61 -12.47
CA ALA A 158 8.68 3.90 -11.39
C ALA A 158 9.30 5.31 -11.49
N ASP A 159 9.04 6.04 -12.59
CA ASP A 159 9.52 7.42 -12.74
C ASP A 159 8.68 8.37 -11.88
N GLN A 160 9.22 8.76 -10.73
CA GLN A 160 8.58 9.66 -9.77
C GLN A 160 8.06 10.97 -10.41
N ASN A 161 8.70 11.47 -11.47
CA ASN A 161 8.27 12.71 -12.11
C ASN A 161 6.90 12.55 -12.82
N GLN A 162 6.52 11.33 -13.15
CA GLN A 162 5.24 11.01 -13.77
C GLN A 162 4.14 10.69 -12.77
N PHE A 163 4.43 10.72 -11.46
CA PHE A 163 3.47 10.33 -10.42
C PHE A 163 2.12 11.06 -10.53
N GLU A 164 2.17 12.39 -10.63
CA GLU A 164 0.95 13.20 -10.65
C GLU A 164 0.15 13.08 -11.95
N THR A 165 0.83 12.83 -13.08
CA THR A 165 0.20 12.75 -14.41
C THR A 165 -0.25 11.34 -14.79
N HIS A 166 0.40 10.32 -14.23
CA HIS A 166 0.09 8.91 -14.51
C HIS A 166 -1.06 8.40 -13.64
N VAL A 167 -1.11 8.80 -12.38
CA VAL A 167 -2.18 8.39 -11.47
C VAL A 167 -3.51 8.98 -11.92
N ASN A 168 -4.53 8.14 -12.06
CA ASN A 168 -5.87 8.62 -12.32
C ASN A 168 -6.55 9.08 -11.02
N TRP A 169 -6.43 10.38 -10.72
CA TRP A 169 -7.04 11.01 -9.55
C TRP A 169 -8.56 11.17 -9.63
N SER A 170 -9.15 11.12 -10.84
CA SER A 170 -10.59 11.30 -11.05
C SER A 170 -11.41 10.08 -10.63
N GLY A 171 -10.77 8.91 -10.52
CA GLY A 171 -11.43 7.64 -10.19
C GLY A 171 -12.29 7.06 -11.32
N ASN A 172 -12.49 7.79 -12.43
CA ASN A 172 -13.23 7.32 -13.59
C ASN A 172 -12.27 6.62 -14.57
N PRO A 173 -12.60 5.45 -15.13
CA PRO A 173 -11.86 4.95 -16.29
C PRO A 173 -11.90 5.98 -17.43
N PRO A 174 -10.95 5.95 -18.39
CA PRO A 174 -11.02 6.83 -19.55
C PRO A 174 -12.35 6.57 -20.25
N ALA A 175 -13.02 7.63 -20.72
CA ALA A 175 -14.14 7.44 -21.63
C ALA A 175 -13.58 6.78 -22.90
N ASP A 176 -14.12 5.61 -23.25
CA ASP A 176 -13.85 4.95 -24.54
C ASP A 176 -14.31 5.82 -25.72
#